data_AF-A0A1G9P5F5-F1
#
_entry.id   AF-A0A1G9P5F5-F1
#
_cell.length_a   1.000
_cell.length_b   1.000
_cell.length_c   1.000
_cell.angle_alpha   90.00
_cell.angle_beta   90.00
_cell.angle_gamma   90.00
#
_symmetry.space_group_name_H-M   'P 1'
#
loop_
_entity.id
_entity.type
_entity.pdbx_description
1 polymer ?
#
loop_
_entity_poly.entity_id
_entity_poly.type
_entity_poly.pdbx_seq_one_letter_code
_entity_poly.pdbx_strand_id
1 'polypeptide(L)' 'MRKERFDYLCQEAQSGNDAFASHPGNHEEGRVLSCSPDHLVVLTSSGDQRCWDFSECEEVSRTKEEFPYR' A
#
# COMPACT_ATOMS: atom_id res chain seq x y z
N MET A 1 -6.99 7.01 -0.14
CA MET A 1 -5.64 7.47 -0.54
C MET A 1 -5.69 8.66 -1.51
N ARG A 2 -4.64 9.50 -1.60
CA ARG A 2 -4.49 10.46 -2.73
C ARG A 2 -3.96 9.73 -3.98
N LYS A 3 -4.40 10.12 -5.17
CA LYS A 3 -4.03 9.46 -6.44
C LYS A 3 -2.52 9.46 -6.72
N GLU A 4 -1.80 10.53 -6.36
CA GLU A 4 -0.34 10.62 -6.52
C GLU A 4 0.40 9.57 -5.67
N ARG A 5 -0.09 9.32 -4.46
CA ARG A 5 0.46 8.31 -3.54
C ARG A 5 0.16 6.90 -4.03
N PHE A 6 -1.03 6.70 -4.59
CA PHE A 6 -1.41 5.44 -5.23
C PHE A 6 -0.46 5.10 -6.37
N ASP A 7 -0.23 6.05 -7.28
CA ASP A 7 0.66 5.87 -8.43
C ASP A 7 2.10 5.49 -7.98
N TYR A 8 2.61 6.18 -6.96
CA TYR A 8 3.90 5.88 -6.36
C TYR A 8 3.97 4.48 -5.77
N LEU A 9 3.00 4.09 -4.94
CA LEU A 9 2.92 2.76 -4.33
C LEU A 9 2.88 1.65 -5.40
N CYS A 10 2.17 1.90 -6.49
CA CYS A 10 2.09 0.98 -7.62
C CYS A 10 3.42 0.86 -8.37
N GLN A 11 4.13 1.96 -8.57
CA GLN A 11 5.48 1.94 -9.13
C GLN A 11 6.45 1.17 -8.24
N GLU A 12 6.38 1.36 -6.91
CA GLU A 12 7.20 0.62 -5.97
C GLU A 12 6.94 -0.89 -6.05
N ALA A 13 5.67 -1.29 -6.01
CA ALA A 13 5.27 -2.69 -6.13
C ALA A 13 5.73 -3.32 -7.47
N GLN A 14 5.56 -2.59 -8.58
CA GLN A 14 6.00 -3.04 -9.91
C GLN A 14 7.53 -3.08 -10.04
N SER A 15 8.24 -2.20 -9.33
CA SER A 15 9.70 -2.20 -9.26
C SER A 15 10.26 -3.35 -8.42
N GLY A 16 9.40 -4.15 -7.78
CA GLY A 16 9.78 -5.26 -6.91
C GLY A 16 10.08 -4.83 -5.46
N ASN A 17 9.75 -3.60 -5.08
CA ASN A 17 9.85 -3.17 -3.68
C ASN A 17 8.65 -3.66 -2.87
N ASP A 18 8.87 -3.91 -1.58
CA ASP A 18 7.81 -4.26 -0.64
C ASP A 18 6.93 -3.02 -0.34
N ALA A 19 5.83 -2.89 -1.07
CA ALA A 19 4.81 -1.87 -0.83
C ALA A 19 3.71 -2.41 0.12
N PHE A 20 3.26 -1.57 1.05
CA PHE A 20 2.23 -1.93 2.04
C PHE A 20 1.09 -0.92 2.00
N ALA A 21 -0.14 -1.44 2.09
CA ALA A 21 -1.33 -0.64 2.23
C ALA A 21 -2.06 -1.04 3.52
N SER A 22 -2.79 -0.09 4.09
CA SER A 22 -3.72 -0.29 5.18
C SER A 22 -5.12 0.12 4.73
N HIS A 23 -6.13 -0.49 5.33
CA HIS A 23 -7.51 -0.13 5.09
C HIS A 23 -8.09 0.49 6.38
N PRO A 24 -8.28 1.82 6.46
CA PRO A 24 -8.70 2.49 7.70
C PRO A 24 -10.08 2.06 8.21
N GLY A 25 -10.96 1.56 7.34
CA GLY A 25 -12.31 1.13 7.73
C GLY A 25 -12.37 -0.18 8.54
N ASN A 26 -11.38 -1.05 8.43
CA ASN A 26 -11.31 -2.37 9.07
C ASN A 26 -9.98 -2.60 9.81
N HIS A 27 -9.05 -1.62 9.75
CA HIS A 27 -7.70 -1.73 10.29
C HIS A 27 -6.94 -2.97 9.77
N GLU A 28 -7.27 -3.44 8.56
CA GLU A 28 -6.51 -4.51 7.91
C GLU A 28 -5.28 -3.90 7.22
N GLU A 29 -4.14 -4.59 7.34
CA GLU A 29 -2.90 -4.25 6.65
C GLU A 29 -2.49 -5.40 5.75
N GLY A 30 -1.96 -5.05 4.58
CA GLY A 30 -1.56 -6.04 3.59
C GLY A 30 -0.44 -5.55 2.70
N ARG A 31 0.35 -6.50 2.21
CA ARG A 31 1.40 -6.25 1.22
C ARG A 31 0.76 -6.15 -0.16
N VAL A 32 1.05 -5.10 -0.91
CA VAL A 32 0.61 -4.96 -2.29
C VAL A 32 1.32 -6.01 -3.16
N LEU A 33 0.53 -6.90 -3.77
CA LEU A 33 0.99 -7.88 -4.74
C LEU A 33 0.86 -7.37 -6.16
N SER A 34 -0.23 -6.64 -6.42
CA SER A 34 -0.52 -6.08 -7.74
C SER A 34 -1.27 -4.78 -7.60
N CYS A 35 -1.12 -3.92 -8.59
CA CYS A 35 -1.84 -2.67 -8.66
C CYS A 35 -2.54 -2.54 -10.02
N SER A 36 -3.81 -2.15 -9.96
CA SER A 36 -4.64 -1.75 -11.09
C SER A 36 -4.93 -0.25 -11.01
N PRO A 37 -5.41 0.41 -12.08
CA PRO A 37 -5.71 1.84 -12.06
C PRO A 37 -6.79 2.26 -11.05
N ASP A 38 -7.69 1.34 -10.70
CA ASP A 38 -8.84 1.61 -9.82
C ASP A 38 -8.71 0.94 -8.44
N HIS A 39 -7.98 -0.18 -8.34
CA HIS A 39 -7.84 -0.96 -7.10
C HIS A 39 -6.44 -1.56 -6.96
N LEU A 40 -6.08 -1.90 -5.73
CA LEU A 40 -4.85 -2.63 -5.41
C LEU A 40 -5.18 -4.00 -4.83
N VAL A 41 -4.38 -4.99 -5.20
CA VAL A 41 -4.46 -6.37 -4.69
C VAL A 41 -3.42 -6.52 -3.61
N VAL A 42 -3.87 -6.79 -2.39
CA VAL A 42 -3.02 -6.97 -1.23
C VAL A 42 -3.12 -8.37 -0.67
N LEU A 43 -2.02 -8.87 -0.12
CA LEU A 43 -1.97 -10.06 0.70
C LEU A 43 -1.99 -9.64 2.17
N THR A 44 -3.06 -9.98 2.87
CA THR A 44 -3.18 -9.73 4.31
C THR A 44 -2.26 -10.67 5.10
N SER A 45 -1.97 -10.30 6.35
CA SER A 45 -1.19 -11.15 7.27
C SER A 45 -1.84 -12.51 7.56
N SER A 46 -3.15 -12.64 7.31
CA SER A 46 -3.89 -13.90 7.41
C SER A 46 -3.60 -14.86 6.25
N GLY A 47 -2.93 -14.39 5.20
CA GLY A 47 -2.68 -15.15 3.97
C GLY A 47 -3.79 -15.02 2.92
N ASP A 48 -4.78 -14.16 3.17
CA ASP A 48 -5.88 -13.90 2.25
C ASP A 48 -5.54 -12.77 1.28
N GLN A 49 -5.93 -12.95 0.02
CA GLN A 49 -5.84 -11.89 -0.98
C GLN A 49 -7.10 -11.03 -0.94
N ARG A 50 -6.93 -9.73 -0.73
CA ARG A 50 -8.01 -8.74 -0.75
C ARG A 50 -7.74 -7.73 -1.86
N CYS A 51 -8.80 -7.24 -2.47
CA CYS A 51 -8.74 -6.09 -3.36
C CYS A 51 -9.30 -4.88 -2.61
N TRP A 52 -8.57 -3.79 -2.61
CA TRP A 52 -9.00 -2.52 -2.02
C TRP A 52 -8.97 -1.43 -3.08
N ASP A 53 -10.02 -0.64 -3.17
CA ASP A 53 -10.04 0.53 -4.04
C ASP A 53 -9.15 1.64 -3.49
N PHE A 54 -8.60 2.49 -4.36
CA PHE A 54 -7.71 3.59 -3.92
C PHE A 54 -8.39 4.55 -2.93
N SER A 55 -9.72 4.61 -2.94
CA SER A 55 -10.53 5.39 -2.00
C SER A 55 -10.65 4.74 -0.62
N GLU A 56 -10.55 3.41 -0.55
CA GLU A 56 -10.79 2.62 0.66
C GLU A 56 -9.50 2.26 1.41
N CYS A 57 -8.34 2.46 0.78
CA CYS A 57 -7.03 2.19 1.39
C CYS A 57 -6.20 3.47 1.64
N GLU A 58 -5.15 3.31 2.44
CA GLU A 58 -4.10 4.27 2.69
C GLU A 58 -2.73 3.59 2.50
N GLU A 59 -1.71 4.36 2.09
CA GLU A 59 -0.35 3.84 2.03
C GLU A 59 0.22 3.78 3.43
N VAL A 60 0.73 2.60 3.80
CA VAL A 60 1.61 2.47 4.96
C VAL A 60 3.00 2.79 4.46
N SER A 61 3.32 4.09 4.42
CA SER A 61 4.71 4.48 4.25
C SER A 61 5.41 3.96 5.49
N ARG A 62 6.34 3.02 5.33
CA ARG A 62 7.42 2.90 6.30
C ARG A 62 8.26 4.15 6.13
N THR A 63 7.78 5.28 6.64
CA THR A 63 8.61 6.45 6.84
C THR A 63 9.80 5.96 7.62
N LYS A 64 10.96 6.01 6.98
CA LYS A 64 12.21 6.18 7.69
C LYS A 64 12.16 7.54 8.42
N GLU A 65 11.34 7.66 9.45
CA GLU A 65 11.87 8.20 10.69
C GLU A 65 12.87 7.12 11.11
N GLU A 66 14.18 7.27 10.97
CA GLU A 66 14.99 8.36 11.50
C GLU A 66 16.26 8.52 10.63
N PHE A 67 16.44 9.67 10.00
CA PHE A 67 17.79 10.24 9.90
C PHE A 67 17.67 11.72 10.28
N PRO A 68 17.83 12.07 11.57
CA PRO A 68 17.97 13.47 11.94
C PRO A 68 19.19 14.02 11.21
N TYR A 69 18.99 15.13 10.50
CA TYR A 69 20.05 15.91 9.88
C TYR A 69 21.29 15.98 10.78
N ARG A 70 22.45 15.55 10.27
CA ARG A 70 23.73 16.05 10.76
C ARG A 70 24.81 16.06 9.71
#